data_AF-A0ABD4K3C0-F1
#
_entry.id   AF-A0ABD4K3C0-F1
#
_cell.length_a   1.000
_cell.length_b   1.000
_cell.length_c   1.000
_cell.angle_alpha   90.00
_cell.angle_beta   90.00
_cell.angle_gamma   90.00
#
_symmetry.space_group_name_H-M   'P 1'
#
loop_
_entity.id
_entity.type
_entity.pdbx_description
1 polymer ?
#
loop_
_entity_poly.entity_id
_entity_poly.type
_entity_poly.pdbx_seq_one_letter_code
_entity_poly.pdbx_strand_id
1 'polypeptide(L)'
;RMPKEELAEEESRRWAEIIEMSLNLEQASDIVERMGSEIADKSLAARRAFSLDGLKELDALYEQLLSNLKLAMSVFFSGDVTSARRLRRSKHRFRILNRRYSHAHVDRLHQQNVQSIETSSLHLGLLGDMQRLNSLFCSVAYSVLEQPDEDEGRDEY
;
A
#
# COMPACT_ATOMS: atom_id res chain seq x y z
N ARG A 1 -35.50 14.22 -15.64
CA ARG A 1 -34.60 14.07 -16.81
C ARG A 1 -33.35 14.85 -16.47
N MET A 2 -32.19 14.21 -16.31
CA MET A 2 -30.95 14.94 -16.06
C MET A 2 -30.59 15.75 -17.33
N PRO A 3 -30.08 16.98 -17.19
CA PRO A 3 -29.53 17.76 -18.31
C PRO A 3 -28.39 17.02 -19.00
N LYS A 4 -28.21 17.26 -20.31
CA LYS A 4 -27.12 16.64 -21.08
C LYS A 4 -25.72 17.05 -20.60
N GLU A 5 -25.60 18.24 -20.01
CA GLU A 5 -24.34 18.76 -19.47
C GLU A 5 -23.91 17.98 -18.21
N GLU A 6 -24.83 17.70 -17.29
CA GLU A 6 -24.57 16.88 -16.10
C GLU A 6 -24.15 15.45 -16.46
N LEU A 7 -24.80 14.83 -17.46
CA LEU A 7 -24.40 13.50 -17.96
C LEU A 7 -22.98 13.49 -18.55
N ALA A 8 -22.58 14.54 -19.26
CA ALA A 8 -21.24 14.66 -19.81
C ALA A 8 -20.17 14.86 -18.72
N GLU A 9 -20.50 15.58 -17.65
CA GLU A 9 -19.61 15.76 -16.50
C GLU A 9 -19.41 14.46 -15.71
N GLU A 10 -20.48 13.70 -15.45
CA GLU A 10 -20.41 12.39 -14.80
C GLU A 10 -19.58 11.39 -15.62
N GLU A 11 -19.79 11.33 -16.94
CA GLU A 11 -19.00 10.49 -17.83
C GLU A 11 -17.52 10.90 -17.83
N SER A 12 -17.23 12.20 -17.91
CA SER A 12 -15.86 12.73 -17.87
C SER A 12 -15.16 12.38 -16.55
N ARG A 13 -15.85 12.55 -15.42
CA ARG A 13 -15.34 12.18 -14.09
C ARG A 13 -15.02 10.68 -14.03
N ARG A 14 -15.92 9.84 -14.54
CA ARG A 14 -15.70 8.39 -14.57
C ARG A 14 -14.52 7.99 -15.45
N TRP A 15 -14.33 8.64 -16.60
CA TRP A 15 -13.15 8.41 -17.44
C TRP A 15 -11.84 8.77 -16.72
N ALA A 16 -11.81 9.90 -16.02
CA ALA A 16 -10.65 10.30 -15.23
C ALA A 16 -10.32 9.26 -14.15
N GLU A 17 -11.31 8.77 -13.40
CA GLU A 17 -11.14 7.71 -12.40
C GLU A 17 -10.57 6.42 -12.99
N ILE A 18 -11.05 6.01 -14.16
CA ILE A 18 -10.58 4.79 -14.84
C ILE A 18 -9.11 4.93 -15.23
N ILE A 19 -8.73 6.07 -15.82
CA ILE A 19 -7.35 6.36 -16.21
C ILE A 19 -6.44 6.37 -14.98
N GLU A 20 -6.84 7.04 -13.90
CA GLU A 20 -6.07 7.12 -12.66
C GLU A 20 -5.89 5.74 -12.01
N MET A 21 -6.96 4.95 -11.91
CA MET A 21 -6.87 3.58 -11.39
C MET A 21 -5.94 2.71 -12.25
N SER A 22 -6.00 2.86 -13.57
CA SER A 22 -5.16 2.08 -14.50
C SER A 22 -3.67 2.41 -14.31
N LEU A 23 -3.33 3.71 -14.20
CA LEU A 23 -1.97 4.16 -13.91
C LEU A 23 -1.47 3.67 -12.54
N ASN A 24 -2.33 3.73 -11.51
CA ASN A 24 -1.98 3.24 -10.18
C ASN A 24 -1.70 1.73 -10.17
N LEU A 25 -2.46 0.94 -10.95
CA LEU A 25 -2.24 -0.50 -11.08
C LEU A 25 -0.98 -0.83 -11.89
N GLU A 26 -0.65 -0.05 -12.91
CA GLU A 26 0.62 -0.16 -13.65
C GLU A 26 1.81 0.06 -12.72
N GLN A 27 1.82 1.19 -11.99
CA GLN A 27 2.87 1.48 -11.00
C GLN A 27 2.95 0.41 -9.90
N ALA A 28 1.80 -0.14 -9.49
CA ALA A 28 1.78 -1.23 -8.53
C ALA A 28 2.42 -2.50 -9.10
N SER A 29 2.20 -2.81 -10.39
CA SER A 29 2.83 -3.94 -11.06
C SER A 29 4.36 -3.81 -11.07
N ASP A 30 4.88 -2.62 -11.41
CA ASP A 30 6.33 -2.37 -11.41
C ASP A 30 6.96 -2.55 -10.01
N ILE A 31 6.25 -2.13 -8.96
CA ILE A 31 6.70 -2.35 -7.59
C ILE A 31 6.70 -3.84 -7.25
N VAL A 32 5.67 -4.59 -7.61
CA VAL A 32 5.59 -6.04 -7.35
C VAL A 32 6.69 -6.80 -8.09
N GLU A 33 6.97 -6.46 -9.35
CA GLU A 33 8.06 -7.06 -10.12
C GLU A 33 9.41 -6.83 -9.44
N ARG A 34 9.68 -5.58 -9.06
CA ARG A 34 10.90 -5.22 -8.33
C ARG A 34 11.01 -5.95 -6.99
N MET A 35 9.94 -6.03 -6.21
CA MET A 35 9.93 -6.79 -4.95
C MET A 35 10.26 -8.27 -5.18
N GLY A 36 9.68 -8.89 -6.20
CA GLY A 36 9.94 -10.28 -6.55
C GLY A 36 11.40 -10.52 -6.92
N SER A 37 11.97 -9.64 -7.74
CA SER A 37 13.40 -9.67 -8.11
C SER A 37 14.31 -9.52 -6.89
N GLU A 38 14.03 -8.54 -6.03
CA GLU A 38 14.76 -8.28 -4.80
C GLU A 38 14.74 -9.48 -3.82
N ILE A 39 13.60 -10.16 -3.69
CA ILE A 39 13.48 -11.39 -2.89
C ILE A 39 14.30 -12.53 -3.51
N ALA A 40 14.21 -12.70 -4.83
CA ALA A 40 14.95 -13.75 -5.54
C ALA A 40 16.46 -13.57 -5.35
N ASP A 41 16.97 -12.34 -5.50
CA ASP A 41 18.40 -12.05 -5.42
C ASP A 41 18.92 -12.03 -3.98
N LYS A 42 18.29 -11.25 -3.11
CA LYS A 42 18.83 -10.94 -1.77
C LYS A 42 18.45 -11.95 -0.70
N SER A 43 17.44 -12.80 -0.93
CA SER A 43 17.08 -13.89 -0.01
C SER A 43 17.36 -15.26 -0.61
N LEU A 44 16.76 -15.62 -1.76
CA LEU A 44 16.81 -16.98 -2.29
C LEU A 44 18.20 -17.34 -2.84
N ALA A 45 18.72 -16.56 -3.78
CA ALA A 45 20.04 -16.80 -4.38
C ALA A 45 21.17 -16.65 -3.36
N ALA A 46 21.06 -15.66 -2.47
CA ALA A 46 22.01 -15.43 -1.37
C ALA A 46 21.90 -16.44 -0.20
N ARG A 47 20.87 -17.32 -0.21
CA ARG A 47 20.55 -18.27 0.87
C ARG A 47 20.40 -17.63 2.25
N ARG A 48 19.82 -16.43 2.29
CA ARG A 48 19.58 -15.67 3.51
C ARG A 48 18.10 -15.74 3.85
N ALA A 49 17.80 -16.22 5.06
CA ALA A 49 16.44 -16.26 5.56
C ALA A 49 16.16 -15.03 6.43
N PHE A 50 14.96 -14.47 6.31
CA PHE A 50 14.45 -13.53 7.31
C PHE A 50 14.41 -14.20 8.69
N SER A 51 14.53 -13.40 9.75
CA SER A 51 14.16 -13.86 11.08
C SER A 51 12.70 -14.31 11.11
N LEU A 52 12.36 -15.26 11.98
CA LEU A 52 10.97 -15.75 12.14
C LEU A 52 9.97 -14.62 12.39
N ASP A 53 10.31 -13.64 13.23
CA ASP A 53 9.45 -12.49 13.49
C ASP A 53 9.35 -11.58 12.27
N GLY A 54 10.49 -11.27 11.63
CA GLY A 54 10.51 -10.50 10.38
C GLY A 54 9.66 -11.11 9.27
N LEU A 55 9.63 -12.45 9.13
CA LEU A 55 8.77 -13.10 8.14
C LEU A 55 7.29 -12.94 8.48
N LYS A 56 6.90 -13.18 9.75
CA LYS A 56 5.51 -12.99 10.21
C LYS A 56 5.02 -11.56 10.00
N GLU A 57 5.88 -10.58 10.20
CA GLU A 57 5.58 -9.16 9.99
C GLU A 57 5.31 -8.86 8.51
N LEU A 58 6.15 -9.38 7.61
CA LEU A 58 5.99 -9.24 6.17
C LEU A 58 4.70 -9.93 5.68
N ASP A 59 4.43 -11.15 6.15
CA ASP A 59 3.21 -11.89 5.81
C ASP A 59 1.95 -11.15 6.28
N ALA A 60 1.96 -10.63 7.51
CA ALA A 60 0.83 -9.87 8.05
C ALA A 60 0.56 -8.58 7.26
N LEU A 61 1.61 -7.86 6.83
CA LEU A 61 1.42 -6.70 5.96
C LEU A 61 0.93 -7.09 4.57
N TYR A 62 1.44 -8.18 3.99
CA TYR A 62 0.99 -8.69 2.71
C TYR A 62 -0.52 -9.04 2.74
N GLU A 63 -1.00 -9.68 3.80
CA GLU A 63 -2.43 -9.95 3.98
C GLU A 63 -3.27 -8.67 4.06
N GLN A 64 -2.81 -7.67 4.83
CA GLN A 64 -3.49 -6.36 4.90
C GLN A 64 -3.48 -5.64 3.55
N LEU A 65 -2.39 -5.75 2.80
CA LEU A 65 -2.23 -5.16 1.48
C LEU A 65 -3.24 -5.76 0.49
N LEU A 66 -3.36 -7.09 0.46
CA LEU A 66 -4.37 -7.79 -0.36
C LEU A 66 -5.81 -7.41 0.05
N SER A 67 -6.07 -7.29 1.36
CA SER A 67 -7.37 -6.84 1.85
C SER A 67 -7.69 -5.42 1.39
N ASN A 68 -6.71 -4.52 1.43
CA ASN A 68 -6.90 -3.13 1.00
C ASN A 68 -7.06 -3.00 -0.51
N LEU A 69 -6.35 -3.81 -1.32
CA LEU A 69 -6.58 -3.90 -2.76
C LEU A 69 -8.03 -4.33 -3.08
N LYS A 70 -8.52 -5.39 -2.42
CA LYS A 70 -9.91 -5.85 -2.62
C LYS A 70 -10.92 -4.77 -2.25
N LEU A 71 -10.70 -4.07 -1.13
CA LEU A 71 -11.56 -2.97 -0.70
C LEU A 71 -11.48 -1.79 -1.68
N ALA A 72 -10.29 -1.45 -2.19
CA ALA A 72 -10.11 -0.43 -3.22
C ALA A 72 -10.89 -0.74 -4.49
N MET A 73 -10.81 -1.97 -5.00
CA MET A 73 -11.59 -2.38 -6.17
C MET A 73 -13.11 -2.30 -5.90
N SER A 74 -13.55 -2.68 -4.69
CA SER A 74 -14.95 -2.52 -4.30
C SER A 74 -15.38 -1.05 -4.32
N VAL A 75 -14.56 -0.13 -3.80
CA VAL A 75 -14.83 1.32 -3.83
C VAL A 75 -14.87 1.82 -5.28
N PHE A 76 -13.90 1.43 -6.11
CA PHE A 76 -13.80 1.83 -7.51
C PHE A 76 -15.03 1.45 -8.35
N PHE A 77 -15.57 0.25 -8.13
CA PHE A 77 -16.73 -0.22 -8.89
C PHE A 77 -18.07 0.31 -8.36
N SER A 78 -18.19 0.51 -7.05
CA SER A 78 -19.48 0.87 -6.43
C SER A 78 -19.66 2.36 -6.16
N GLY A 79 -18.58 3.14 -6.08
CA GLY A 79 -18.63 4.52 -5.58
C GLY A 79 -19.11 4.64 -4.13
N ASP A 80 -19.13 3.54 -3.36
CA ASP A 80 -19.67 3.56 -1.99
C ASP A 80 -18.78 4.36 -1.02
N VAL A 81 -19.31 5.49 -0.57
CA VAL A 81 -18.70 6.39 0.41
C VAL A 81 -18.36 5.68 1.72
N THR A 82 -19.16 4.69 2.15
CA THR A 82 -18.91 3.96 3.40
C THR A 82 -17.64 3.11 3.28
N SER A 83 -17.51 2.39 2.17
CA SER A 83 -16.31 1.62 1.82
C SER A 83 -15.10 2.53 1.60
N ALA A 84 -15.26 3.71 0.99
CA ALA A 84 -14.18 4.67 0.82
C ALA A 84 -13.64 5.18 2.18
N ARG A 85 -14.52 5.52 3.13
CA ARG A 85 -14.12 5.86 4.51
C ARG A 85 -13.45 4.70 5.23
N ARG A 86 -13.90 3.46 4.99
CA ARG A 86 -13.25 2.26 5.53
C ARG A 86 -11.86 2.07 4.93
N LEU A 87 -11.68 2.32 3.64
CA LEU A 87 -10.40 2.22 2.95
C LEU A 87 -9.41 3.25 3.50
N ARG A 88 -9.81 4.52 3.65
CA ARG A 88 -9.00 5.58 4.27
C ARG A 88 -8.53 5.20 5.68
N ARG A 89 -9.42 4.67 6.52
CA ARG A 89 -9.06 4.17 7.86
C ARG A 89 -8.10 2.97 7.79
N SER A 90 -8.25 2.10 6.80
CA SER A 90 -7.37 0.95 6.61
C SER A 90 -5.97 1.38 6.14
N LYS A 91 -5.87 2.41 5.27
CA LYS A 91 -4.60 3.06 4.91
C LYS A 91 -3.86 3.57 6.15
N HIS A 92 -4.57 4.25 7.05
CA HIS A 92 -3.98 4.76 8.28
C HIS A 92 -3.49 3.64 9.21
N ARG A 93 -4.31 2.60 9.43
CA ARG A 93 -3.88 1.43 10.23
C ARG A 93 -2.68 0.70 9.63
N PHE A 94 -2.65 0.56 8.31
CA PHE A 94 -1.52 -0.03 7.60
C PHE A 94 -0.23 0.74 7.87
N ARG A 95 -0.27 2.08 7.79
CA ARG A 95 0.87 2.96 8.09
C ARG A 95 1.40 2.79 9.51
N ILE A 96 0.50 2.74 10.51
CA ILE A 96 0.88 2.54 11.91
C ILE A 96 1.56 1.18 12.10
N LEU A 97 0.97 0.12 11.53
CA LEU A 97 1.51 -1.24 11.65
C LEU A 97 2.89 -1.34 10.98
N ASN A 98 3.04 -0.76 9.79
CA ASN A 98 4.31 -0.73 9.06
C ASN A 98 5.40 -0.01 9.87
N ARG A 99 5.11 1.17 10.42
CA ARG A 99 6.03 1.89 11.32
C ARG A 99 6.44 1.03 12.52
N ARG A 100 5.47 0.33 13.14
CA ARG A 100 5.77 -0.58 14.27
C ARG A 100 6.71 -1.72 13.87
N TYR A 101 6.54 -2.31 12.70
CA TYR A 101 7.42 -3.37 12.20
C TYR A 101 8.82 -2.84 11.84
N SER A 102 8.92 -1.64 11.28
CA SER A 102 10.21 -0.97 11.08
C SER A 102 10.95 -0.77 12.40
N HIS A 103 10.28 -0.32 13.47
CA HIS A 103 10.89 -0.21 14.80
C HIS A 103 11.29 -1.57 15.37
N ALA A 104 10.42 -2.58 15.30
CA ALA A 104 10.74 -3.92 15.77
C ALA A 104 11.95 -4.53 15.03
N HIS A 105 12.09 -4.25 13.74
CA HIS A 105 13.27 -4.63 12.97
C HIS A 105 14.53 -3.95 13.50
N VAL A 106 14.50 -2.63 13.73
CA VAL A 106 15.64 -1.89 14.31
C VAL A 106 16.03 -2.43 15.68
N ASP A 107 15.07 -2.78 16.53
CA ASP A 107 15.34 -3.39 17.83
C ASP A 107 16.06 -4.74 17.69
N ARG A 108 15.68 -5.57 16.70
CA ARG A 108 16.40 -6.82 16.39
C ARG A 108 17.84 -6.56 15.91
N LEU A 109 18.09 -5.47 15.19
CA LEU A 109 19.45 -5.09 14.79
C LEU A 109 20.30 -4.71 16.00
N HIS A 110 19.75 -3.94 16.95
CA HIS A 110 20.43 -3.61 18.20
C HIS A 110 20.76 -4.85 19.05
N GLN A 111 19.91 -5.88 18.99
CA GLN A 111 20.14 -7.17 19.66
C GLN A 111 21.08 -8.11 18.89
N GLN A 112 21.73 -7.63 17.82
CA GLN A 112 22.65 -8.41 16.99
C GLN A 112 22.03 -9.69 16.39
N ASN A 113 20.72 -9.65 16.07
CA ASN A 113 20.07 -10.77 15.40
C ASN A 113 20.65 -10.96 13.99
N VAL A 114 21.43 -12.04 13.80
CA VAL A 114 22.17 -12.32 12.56
C VAL A 114 21.27 -12.32 11.33
N GLN A 115 20.13 -13.01 11.38
CA GLN A 115 19.20 -13.09 10.26
C GLN A 115 18.64 -11.71 9.87
N SER A 116 18.31 -10.89 10.87
CA SER A 116 17.82 -9.52 10.64
C SER A 116 18.90 -8.63 10.03
N ILE A 117 20.16 -8.78 10.46
CA ILE A 117 21.31 -8.04 9.90
C ILE A 117 21.52 -8.44 8.43
N GLU A 118 21.58 -9.74 8.14
CA GLU A 118 21.86 -10.27 6.80
C GLU A 118 20.80 -9.90 5.76
N THR A 119 19.55 -9.71 6.21
CA THR A 119 18.39 -9.39 5.36
C THR A 119 17.87 -7.96 5.53
N SER A 120 18.58 -7.10 6.27
CA SER A 120 18.03 -5.80 6.71
C SER A 120 17.59 -4.89 5.57
N SER A 121 18.43 -4.72 4.55
CA SER A 121 18.12 -3.88 3.39
C SER A 121 16.92 -4.41 2.60
N LEU A 122 16.79 -5.73 2.46
CA LEU A 122 15.64 -6.35 1.82
C LEU A 122 14.38 -6.17 2.67
N HIS A 123 14.44 -6.44 3.97
CA HIS A 123 13.29 -6.35 4.87
C HIS A 123 12.70 -4.94 4.90
N LEU A 124 13.53 -3.92 5.16
CA LEU A 124 13.10 -2.53 5.18
C LEU A 124 12.64 -2.06 3.79
N GLY A 125 13.28 -2.55 2.72
CA GLY A 125 12.85 -2.30 1.34
C GLY A 125 11.44 -2.81 1.06
N LEU A 126 11.14 -4.04 1.46
CA LEU A 126 9.81 -4.65 1.32
C LEU A 126 8.75 -3.89 2.14
N LEU A 127 9.06 -3.45 3.36
CA LEU A 127 8.16 -2.61 4.15
C LEU A 127 7.82 -1.30 3.41
N GLY A 128 8.83 -0.63 2.84
CA GLY A 128 8.64 0.59 2.05
C GLY A 128 7.83 0.34 0.77
N ASP A 129 8.07 -0.76 0.07
CA ASP A 129 7.33 -1.13 -1.13
C ASP A 129 5.87 -1.44 -0.84
N MET A 130 5.59 -2.20 0.21
CA MET A 130 4.21 -2.48 0.62
C MET A 130 3.47 -1.21 1.06
N GLN A 131 4.15 -0.24 1.68
CA GLN A 131 3.56 1.07 1.98
C GLN A 131 3.21 1.84 0.71
N ARG A 132 4.08 1.83 -0.31
CA ARG A 132 3.81 2.47 -1.61
C ARG A 132 2.64 1.81 -2.34
N LEU A 133 2.62 0.48 -2.42
CA LEU A 133 1.51 -0.29 -2.97
C LEU A 133 0.19 0.06 -2.28
N ASN A 134 0.18 0.09 -0.95
CA ASN A 134 -1.02 0.42 -0.20
C ASN A 134 -1.52 1.84 -0.48
N SER A 135 -0.61 2.81 -0.68
CA SER A 135 -0.98 4.17 -1.07
C SER A 135 -1.62 4.23 -2.45
N LEU A 136 -1.06 3.53 -3.44
CA LEU A 136 -1.61 3.43 -4.80
C LEU A 136 -3.01 2.80 -4.79
N PHE A 137 -3.23 1.74 -4.00
CA PHE A 137 -4.55 1.12 -3.90
C PHE A 137 -5.57 2.03 -3.23
N CYS A 138 -5.15 2.79 -2.21
CA CYS A 138 -6.07 3.63 -1.45
C CYS A 138 -6.40 4.98 -2.11
N SER A 139 -5.75 5.34 -3.23
CA SER A 139 -5.99 6.62 -3.94
C SER A 139 -7.45 6.80 -4.37
N VAL A 140 -8.13 5.71 -4.75
CA VAL A 140 -9.54 5.72 -5.16
C VAL A 140 -10.50 6.16 -4.03
N ALA A 141 -10.08 6.10 -2.76
CA ALA A 141 -10.90 6.64 -1.69
C ALA A 141 -11.08 8.16 -1.82
N TYR A 142 -10.10 8.87 -2.37
CA TYR A 142 -10.12 10.33 -2.44
C TYR A 142 -10.99 10.86 -3.59
N SER A 143 -11.11 10.10 -4.69
CA SER A 143 -12.04 10.46 -5.77
C SER A 143 -13.50 10.37 -5.30
N VAL A 144 -13.83 9.37 -4.48
CA VAL A 144 -15.19 9.16 -3.95
C VAL A 144 -15.54 10.12 -2.79
N LEU A 145 -14.56 10.62 -2.05
CA LEU A 145 -14.79 11.46 -0.87
C LEU A 145 -14.82 12.97 -1.15
N GLU A 146 -14.65 13.41 -2.40
CA GLU A 146 -14.62 14.83 -2.84
C GLU A 146 -13.69 15.74 -1.98
N GLN A 147 -12.37 15.61 -2.19
CA GLN A 147 -11.27 16.53 -1.79
C GLN A 147 -10.98 16.78 -0.28
N PRO A 148 -9.76 17.27 0.09
CA PRO A 148 -8.94 16.68 1.15
C PRO A 148 -9.04 17.38 2.51
N ASP A 149 -9.17 16.59 3.59
CA ASP A 149 -8.91 17.07 4.95
C ASP A 149 -7.43 16.82 5.30
N GLU A 150 -6.64 17.90 5.25
CA GLU A 150 -5.49 18.37 6.07
C GLU A 150 -4.45 17.42 6.72
N ASP A 151 -4.62 16.10 6.73
CA ASP A 151 -3.76 15.19 7.49
C ASP A 151 -2.50 14.72 6.74
N GLU A 152 -2.34 15.09 5.46
CA GLU A 152 -1.13 14.74 4.70
C GLU A 152 0.05 15.71 4.96
N GLY A 153 -0.20 16.87 5.57
CA GLY A 153 0.82 17.90 5.83
C GLY A 153 1.46 17.91 7.22
N ARG A 154 1.11 16.99 8.14
CA ARG A 154 1.53 17.09 9.56
C ARG A 154 2.52 16.06 10.06
N ASP A 155 2.92 15.09 9.23
CA ASP A 155 3.68 13.91 9.67
C ASP A 155 5.07 13.77 8.99
N GLU A 156 5.61 14.86 8.41
CA GLU A 156 7.04 14.97 8.04
C GLU A 156 7.85 15.59 9.19
N TYR A 157 7.99 14.86 10.30
CA TYR A 157 9.08 15.02 11.28
C TYR A 157 9.39 13.67 11.93
#